data_AF-A0A7S0F0U5-F1
#
_entry.id   AF-A0A7S0F0U5-F1
#
_cell.length_a   1.000
_cell.length_b   1.000
_cell.length_c   1.000
_cell.angle_alpha   90.00
_cell.angle_beta   90.00
_cell.angle_gamma   90.00
#
_symmetry.space_group_name_H-M   'P 1'
#
loop_
_entity.id
_entity.type
_entity.pdbx_description
1 polymer ?
#
loop_
_entity_poly.entity_id
_entity_poly.type
_entity_poly.pdbx_seq_one_letter_code
_entity_poly.pdbx_strand_id
1 'polypeptide(L)'
;GKDMANDSRKLRRMALAMATMMTMNLALVVDCQTEEGDNLRKNSKQQDAKEQQYFPSHEGPQDAMHIYNSIVQPTSPKKIRLPLSDEDELKFVCAREALQELLKQEAEGLDIRDKGTKDSVLAKAGRHEGAVHNHLLQAVKDGMTLQEARIGMIIAQFESLDAELQRKALEQGRVRVERLPEDAKKRMRHNLMVHNDIERVELEATEDKESWFRRKIQAGATPVVA
;
A
#
# COMPACT_ATOMS: atom_id res chain seq x y z
N GLY A 1 5.09 32.52 3.17
CA GLY A 1 4.73 32.22 4.58
C GLY A 1 3.49 31.34 4.74
N LYS A 2 2.41 31.59 3.98
CA LYS A 2 1.16 30.81 4.07
C LYS A 2 1.09 29.59 3.12
N ASP A 3 1.88 29.56 2.04
CA ASP A 3 1.80 28.50 1.03
C ASP A 3 2.44 27.17 1.48
N MET A 4 3.59 27.20 2.15
CA MET A 4 4.28 25.97 2.59
C MET A 4 3.51 25.17 3.66
N ALA A 5 2.67 25.83 4.45
CA ALA A 5 1.84 25.17 5.46
C ALA A 5 0.59 24.49 4.87
N ASN A 6 0.20 24.85 3.64
CA ASN A 6 -0.90 24.23 2.92
C ASN A 6 -0.41 23.00 2.14
N ASP A 7 0.77 23.10 1.52
CA ASP A 7 1.43 21.97 0.87
C ASP A 7 1.82 20.87 1.87
N SER A 8 2.33 21.21 3.06
CA SER A 8 2.63 20.21 4.09
C SER A 8 1.39 19.44 4.58
N ARG A 9 0.20 20.08 4.60
CA ARG A 9 -1.05 19.40 4.97
C ARG A 9 -1.60 18.51 3.86
N LYS A 10 -1.40 18.91 2.60
CA LYS A 10 -1.75 18.11 1.42
C LYS A 10 -0.85 16.88 1.32
N LEU A 11 0.46 17.07 1.49
CA LEU A 11 1.48 16.01 1.60
C LEU A 11 1.17 15.05 2.74
N ARG A 12 0.83 15.54 3.95
CA ARG A 12 0.47 14.68 5.11
C ARG A 12 -0.81 13.85 4.88
N ARG A 13 -1.76 14.32 4.06
CA ARG A 13 -3.02 13.61 3.77
C ARG A 13 -2.86 12.60 2.64
N MET A 14 -2.03 12.89 1.64
CA MET A 14 -1.68 11.95 0.57
C MET A 14 -0.75 10.85 1.10
N ALA A 15 0.23 11.22 1.93
CA ALA A 15 0.99 10.33 2.80
C ALA A 15 0.10 9.38 3.62
N LEU A 16 -0.97 9.91 4.23
CA LEU A 16 -1.92 9.10 4.98
C LEU A 16 -2.64 8.09 4.08
N ALA A 17 -3.08 8.49 2.88
CA ALA A 17 -3.72 7.57 1.92
C ALA A 17 -2.77 6.50 1.34
N MET A 18 -1.45 6.76 1.30
CA MET A 18 -0.43 5.79 0.90
C MET A 18 0.01 4.90 2.06
N ALA A 19 0.10 5.45 3.27
CA ALA A 19 0.14 4.69 4.50
C ALA A 19 -1.11 3.81 4.64
N THR A 20 -2.28 4.23 4.12
CA THR A 20 -3.48 3.39 3.96
C THR A 20 -3.27 2.26 2.97
N MET A 21 -2.47 2.41 1.89
CA MET A 21 -2.14 1.27 1.02
C MET A 21 -1.22 0.24 1.72
N MET A 22 -0.26 0.71 2.52
CA MET A 22 0.54 -0.16 3.39
C MET A 22 -0.26 -0.78 4.53
N THR A 23 -1.15 -0.01 5.17
CA THR A 23 -2.00 -0.46 6.28
C THR A 23 -3.24 -1.21 5.82
N MET A 24 -3.69 -1.10 4.58
CA MET A 24 -4.69 -2.01 4.00
C MET A 24 -4.08 -3.40 3.82
N ASN A 25 -2.83 -3.50 3.34
CA ASN A 25 -2.08 -4.76 3.35
C ASN A 25 -1.79 -5.25 4.78
N LEU A 26 -1.61 -4.36 5.75
CA LEU A 26 -1.42 -4.72 7.15
C LEU A 26 -2.72 -5.19 7.81
N ALA A 27 -3.84 -4.47 7.66
CA ALA A 27 -5.13 -4.77 8.27
C ALA A 27 -5.77 -6.03 7.67
N LEU A 28 -5.67 -6.24 6.35
CA LEU A 28 -6.18 -7.46 5.70
C LEU A 28 -5.47 -8.74 6.17
N VAL A 29 -4.18 -8.65 6.51
CA VAL A 29 -3.37 -9.79 6.99
C VAL A 29 -3.41 -9.92 8.53
N VAL A 30 -3.45 -8.81 9.27
CA VAL A 30 -3.45 -8.78 10.75
C VAL A 30 -4.83 -9.14 11.33
N ASP A 31 -5.94 -8.70 10.72
CA ASP A 31 -7.29 -9.06 11.19
C ASP A 31 -7.67 -10.53 10.87
N CYS A 32 -6.81 -11.25 10.13
CA CYS A 32 -6.94 -12.68 9.92
C CYS A 32 -6.22 -13.53 10.99
N GLN A 33 -5.37 -12.92 11.83
CA GLN A 33 -4.59 -13.62 12.87
C GLN A 33 -5.19 -13.52 14.28
N THR A 34 -6.30 -12.82 14.48
CA THR A 34 -6.76 -12.37 15.80
C THR A 34 -7.73 -13.30 16.54
N GLU A 35 -8.02 -14.50 16.06
CA GLU A 35 -8.87 -15.44 16.81
C GLU A 35 -8.27 -16.83 16.93
N GLU A 36 -7.11 -16.94 17.58
CA GLU A 36 -6.75 -18.14 18.36
C GLU A 36 -5.71 -17.80 19.45
N GLY A 37 -6.18 -17.73 20.70
CA GLY A 37 -5.36 -17.95 21.90
C GLY A 37 -4.60 -16.75 22.49
N ASP A 38 -5.11 -16.23 23.61
CA ASP A 38 -4.52 -15.19 24.48
C ASP A 38 -3.06 -15.45 24.97
N ASN A 39 -2.46 -16.59 24.64
CA ASN A 39 -1.07 -16.92 24.96
C ASN A 39 -0.05 -16.55 23.85
N LEU A 40 -0.48 -16.34 22.59
CA LEU A 40 0.38 -15.83 21.50
C LEU A 40 0.50 -14.30 21.51
N ARG A 41 -0.37 -13.61 22.25
CA ARG A 41 -0.44 -12.14 22.35
C ARG A 41 0.77 -11.48 23.02
N LYS A 42 1.57 -12.26 23.77
CA LYS A 42 2.82 -11.77 24.39
C LYS A 42 4.04 -11.97 23.50
N ASN A 43 4.05 -13.01 22.65
CA ASN A 43 5.15 -13.26 21.71
C ASN A 43 4.99 -12.45 20.41
N SER A 44 3.76 -12.25 19.91
CA SER A 44 3.50 -11.37 18.76
C SER A 44 3.84 -9.91 19.06
N LYS A 45 3.50 -9.38 20.23
CA LYS A 45 3.93 -8.03 20.64
C LYS A 45 5.44 -7.87 20.72
N GLN A 46 6.20 -8.93 21.00
CA GLN A 46 7.67 -8.89 20.97
C GLN A 46 8.26 -9.10 19.57
N GLN A 47 7.58 -9.83 18.69
CA GLN A 47 7.96 -9.96 17.27
C GLN A 47 7.60 -8.70 16.48
N ASP A 48 6.41 -8.13 16.68
CA ASP A 48 5.97 -6.85 16.11
C ASP A 48 6.86 -5.70 16.59
N ALA A 49 7.27 -5.68 17.86
CA ALA A 49 8.23 -4.70 18.36
C ALA A 49 9.64 -4.86 17.78
N LYS A 50 10.02 -6.08 17.34
CA LYS A 50 11.31 -6.35 16.68
C LYS A 50 11.25 -6.12 15.17
N GLU A 51 10.13 -6.38 14.51
CA GLU A 51 9.93 -6.08 13.08
C GLU A 51 9.69 -4.59 12.82
N GLN A 52 9.07 -3.87 13.76
CA GLN A 52 9.00 -2.39 13.75
C GLN A 52 10.35 -1.71 14.02
N GLN A 53 11.35 -2.47 14.49
CA GLN A 53 12.69 -1.98 14.82
C GLN A 53 13.72 -2.15 13.69
N TYR A 54 13.30 -2.42 12.46
CA TYR A 54 14.25 -2.66 11.35
C TYR A 54 14.79 -1.38 10.70
N PHE A 55 14.43 -0.22 11.23
CA PHE A 55 14.93 1.07 10.80
C PHE A 55 15.76 1.73 11.90
N PRO A 56 17.01 1.30 12.11
CA PRO A 56 17.84 1.78 13.23
C PRO A 56 18.18 3.28 13.17
N SER A 57 17.85 3.97 12.07
CA SER A 57 18.25 5.36 11.82
C SER A 57 17.09 6.34 11.61
N HIS A 58 15.83 5.93 11.78
CA HIS A 58 14.68 6.79 11.45
C HIS A 58 14.11 7.53 12.66
N GLU A 59 13.91 8.85 12.53
CA GLU A 59 13.43 9.70 13.63
C GLU A 59 11.91 9.58 13.84
N GLY A 60 11.20 8.85 12.96
CA GLY A 60 9.80 8.49 13.16
C GLY A 60 9.09 7.89 11.94
N PRO A 61 7.78 7.60 12.04
CA PRO A 61 6.97 6.97 10.98
C PRO A 61 6.93 7.72 9.65
N GLN A 62 7.14 9.05 9.67
CA GLN A 62 7.16 9.86 8.44
C GLN A 62 8.38 9.60 7.58
N ASP A 63 9.55 9.40 8.20
CA ASP A 63 10.78 9.11 7.47
C ASP A 63 10.70 7.74 6.76
N ALA A 64 10.19 6.72 7.45
CA ALA A 64 9.99 5.38 6.86
C ALA A 64 9.08 5.42 5.62
N MET A 65 8.04 6.24 5.63
CA MET A 65 7.15 6.42 4.49
C MET A 65 7.84 7.16 3.33
N HIS A 66 8.61 8.22 3.62
CA HIS A 66 9.37 8.91 2.58
C HIS A 66 10.41 7.99 1.94
N ILE A 67 11.05 7.14 2.73
CA ILE A 67 12.02 6.16 2.26
C ILE A 67 11.33 5.14 1.35
N TYR A 68 10.21 4.54 1.80
CA TYR A 68 9.41 3.67 0.94
C TYR A 68 9.05 4.34 -0.38
N ASN A 69 8.46 5.54 -0.31
CA ASN A 69 8.03 6.28 -1.49
C ASN A 69 9.20 6.69 -2.38
N SER A 70 10.42 6.77 -1.85
CA SER A 70 11.62 7.04 -2.66
C SER A 70 12.21 5.78 -3.28
N ILE A 71 12.06 4.62 -2.65
CA ILE A 71 12.63 3.34 -3.12
C ILE A 71 11.67 2.67 -4.11
N VAL A 72 10.41 2.46 -3.71
CA VAL A 72 9.43 1.77 -4.55
C VAL A 72 8.97 2.72 -5.64
N GLN A 73 9.30 2.36 -6.87
CA GLN A 73 8.90 3.14 -8.03
C GLN A 73 7.38 2.99 -8.27
N PRO A 74 6.66 4.09 -8.49
CA PRO A 74 5.29 4.04 -8.98
C PRO A 74 5.25 3.36 -10.34
N THR A 75 4.35 2.41 -10.52
CA THR A 75 4.11 1.75 -11.80
C THR A 75 2.66 1.98 -12.24
N SER A 76 2.43 1.98 -13.55
CA SER A 76 1.06 1.99 -14.08
C SER A 76 0.29 0.78 -13.55
N PRO A 77 -0.93 0.96 -12.99
CA PRO A 77 -1.73 -0.13 -12.49
C PRO A 77 -1.93 -1.24 -13.51
N LYS A 78 -1.71 -2.49 -13.10
CA LYS A 78 -2.18 -3.65 -13.84
C LYS A 78 -3.70 -3.60 -13.90
N LYS A 79 -4.26 -3.80 -15.10
CA LYS A 79 -5.72 -3.87 -15.27
C LYS A 79 -6.24 -5.15 -14.61
N ILE A 80 -6.98 -4.98 -13.53
CA ILE A 80 -7.61 -6.05 -12.76
C ILE A 80 -9.11 -5.82 -12.65
N ARG A 81 -9.83 -6.87 -12.25
CA ARG A 81 -11.20 -6.77 -11.74
C ARG A 81 -11.31 -7.49 -10.42
N LEU A 82 -12.20 -7.03 -9.54
CA LEU A 82 -12.55 -7.73 -8.32
C LEU A 82 -13.80 -8.61 -8.53
N PRO A 83 -13.83 -9.85 -8.00
CA PRO A 83 -12.77 -10.51 -7.23
C PRO A 83 -11.52 -10.82 -8.06
N LEU A 84 -10.35 -10.84 -7.42
CA LEU A 84 -9.07 -11.13 -8.09
C LEU A 84 -9.03 -12.57 -8.62
N SER A 85 -8.20 -12.79 -9.64
CA SER A 85 -7.78 -14.15 -10.00
C SER A 85 -6.92 -14.75 -8.88
N ASP A 86 -6.86 -16.08 -8.75
CA ASP A 86 -6.01 -16.72 -7.73
C ASP A 86 -4.53 -16.32 -7.87
N GLU A 87 -4.06 -16.12 -9.11
CA GLU A 87 -2.70 -15.67 -9.38
C GLU A 87 -2.47 -14.23 -8.89
N ASP A 88 -3.38 -13.30 -9.21
CA ASP A 88 -3.25 -11.91 -8.80
C ASP A 88 -3.50 -11.72 -7.31
N GLU A 89 -4.40 -12.51 -6.70
CA GLU A 89 -4.60 -12.56 -5.25
C GLU A 89 -3.30 -12.99 -4.55
N LEU A 90 -2.67 -14.06 -5.02
CA LEU A 90 -1.40 -14.52 -4.47
C LEU A 90 -0.33 -13.43 -4.61
N LYS A 91 -0.17 -12.83 -5.80
CA LYS A 91 0.79 -11.72 -6.01
C LYS A 91 0.52 -10.55 -5.08
N PHE A 92 -0.74 -10.15 -4.94
CA PHE A 92 -1.13 -9.05 -4.05
C PHE A 92 -0.79 -9.34 -2.58
N VAL A 93 -1.09 -10.54 -2.10
CA VAL A 93 -0.75 -10.97 -0.72
C VAL A 93 0.76 -11.04 -0.50
N CYS A 94 1.52 -11.49 -1.51
CA CYS A 94 2.99 -11.61 -1.45
C CYS A 94 3.71 -10.27 -1.62
N ALA A 95 3.07 -9.29 -2.28
CA ALA A 95 3.70 -8.02 -2.64
C ALA A 95 4.27 -7.28 -1.44
N ARG A 96 3.60 -7.34 -0.29
CA ARG A 96 4.08 -6.69 0.94
C ARG A 96 5.48 -7.16 1.33
N GLU A 97 5.71 -8.47 1.40
CA GLU A 97 7.00 -9.02 1.82
C GLU A 97 8.09 -8.71 0.81
N ALA A 98 7.79 -8.88 -0.47
CA ALA A 98 8.75 -8.63 -1.53
C ALA A 98 9.19 -7.16 -1.56
N LEU A 99 8.24 -6.23 -1.39
CA LEU A 99 8.51 -4.79 -1.33
C LEU A 99 9.23 -4.41 -0.03
N GLN A 100 8.91 -5.04 1.10
CA GLN A 100 9.64 -4.85 2.36
C GLN A 100 11.08 -5.33 2.26
N GLU A 101 11.32 -6.45 1.57
CA GLU A 101 12.66 -6.99 1.34
C GLU A 101 13.48 -6.10 0.41
N LEU A 102 12.88 -5.60 -0.68
CA LEU A 102 13.49 -4.56 -1.51
C LEU A 102 13.88 -3.34 -0.67
N LEU A 103 12.97 -2.87 0.19
CA LEU A 103 13.24 -1.75 1.07
C LEU A 103 14.43 -1.98 1.97
N LYS A 104 14.59 -3.16 2.55
CA LYS A 104 15.72 -3.48 3.41
C LYS A 104 17.03 -3.40 2.63
N GLN A 105 17.06 -3.99 1.44
CA GLN A 105 18.25 -4.03 0.59
C GLN A 105 18.68 -2.63 0.13
N GLU A 106 17.70 -1.79 -0.22
CA GLU A 106 17.96 -0.44 -0.76
C GLU A 106 18.14 0.61 0.34
N ALA A 107 17.50 0.46 1.50
CA ALA A 107 17.60 1.42 2.60
C ALA A 107 18.86 1.25 3.46
N GLU A 108 19.52 0.08 3.42
CA GLU A 108 20.76 -0.18 4.19
C GLU A 108 21.88 0.83 3.86
N GLY A 109 21.90 1.37 2.63
CA GLY A 109 22.85 2.40 2.20
C GLY A 109 22.45 3.84 2.49
N LEU A 110 21.27 4.11 3.08
CA LEU A 110 20.75 5.46 3.27
C LEU A 110 21.01 5.99 4.69
N ASP A 111 21.94 6.92 4.83
CA ASP A 111 22.08 7.70 6.07
C ASP A 111 21.14 8.91 6.07
N ILE A 112 19.91 8.73 6.56
CA ILE A 112 18.93 9.82 6.59
C ILE A 112 19.19 10.89 7.66
N ARG A 113 20.25 10.73 8.48
CA ARG A 113 20.74 11.80 9.37
C ARG A 113 21.58 12.81 8.59
N ASP A 114 22.19 12.38 7.48
CA ASP A 114 22.79 13.29 6.54
C ASP A 114 21.72 14.11 5.82
N LYS A 115 21.91 15.44 5.84
CA LYS A 115 20.95 16.38 5.28
C LYS A 115 20.81 16.21 3.76
N GLY A 116 21.91 15.97 3.06
CA GLY A 116 21.89 15.79 1.60
C GLY A 116 21.09 14.55 1.20
N THR A 117 21.29 13.45 1.93
CA THR A 117 20.56 12.19 1.75
C THR A 117 19.08 12.36 2.08
N LYS A 118 18.74 13.03 3.19
CA LYS A 118 17.35 13.33 3.56
C LYS A 118 16.63 14.17 2.50
N ASP A 119 17.28 15.24 2.01
CA ASP A 119 16.71 16.11 0.98
C ASP A 119 16.51 15.35 -0.34
N SER A 120 17.44 14.45 -0.70
CA SER A 120 17.32 13.58 -1.88
C SER A 120 16.14 12.60 -1.77
N VAL A 121 15.99 11.93 -0.62
CA VAL A 121 14.87 11.03 -0.32
C VAL A 121 13.54 11.77 -0.43
N LEU A 122 13.43 12.94 0.20
CA LEU A 122 12.21 13.76 0.15
C LEU A 122 11.88 14.22 -1.27
N ALA A 123 12.88 14.66 -2.04
CA ALA A 123 12.69 15.08 -3.42
C ALA A 123 12.23 13.91 -4.31
N LYS A 124 12.82 12.72 -4.12
CA LYS A 124 12.43 11.51 -4.87
C LYS A 124 11.02 11.04 -4.50
N ALA A 125 10.70 11.01 -3.21
CA ALA A 125 9.37 10.68 -2.71
C ALA A 125 8.29 11.64 -3.27
N GLY A 126 8.55 12.95 -3.30
CA GLY A 126 7.63 13.94 -3.86
C GLY A 126 7.39 13.76 -5.37
N ARG A 127 8.43 13.41 -6.15
CA ARG A 127 8.26 13.07 -7.57
C ARG A 127 7.42 11.81 -7.76
N HIS A 128 7.69 10.78 -6.95
CA HIS A 128 6.95 9.54 -7.00
C HIS A 128 5.48 9.74 -6.60
N GLU A 129 5.17 10.59 -5.63
CA GLU A 129 3.80 10.94 -5.27
C GLU A 129 3.00 11.53 -6.45
N GLY A 130 3.62 12.46 -7.20
CA GLY A 130 3.02 13.00 -8.41
C GLY A 130 2.76 11.93 -9.47
N ALA A 131 3.69 10.98 -9.64
CA ALA A 131 3.53 9.86 -10.56
C ALA A 131 2.41 8.89 -10.12
N VAL A 132 2.33 8.54 -8.83
CA VAL A 132 1.22 7.73 -8.27
C VAL A 132 -0.11 8.40 -8.58
N HIS A 133 -0.25 9.69 -8.30
CA HIS A 133 -1.48 10.44 -8.56
C HIS A 133 -1.88 10.35 -10.04
N ASN A 134 -0.93 10.55 -10.97
CA ASN A 134 -1.19 10.50 -12.40
C ASN A 134 -1.58 9.10 -12.88
N HIS A 135 -0.89 8.07 -12.40
CA HIS A 135 -1.19 6.67 -12.72
C HIS A 135 -2.59 6.26 -12.24
N LEU A 136 -2.96 6.62 -11.01
CA LEU A 136 -4.28 6.32 -10.48
C LEU A 136 -5.39 7.09 -11.20
N LEU A 137 -5.18 8.37 -11.51
CA LEU A 137 -6.14 9.17 -12.27
C LEU A 137 -6.37 8.57 -13.67
N GLN A 138 -5.29 8.16 -14.34
CA GLN A 138 -5.41 7.54 -15.67
C GLN A 138 -6.18 6.23 -15.59
N ALA A 139 -5.86 5.34 -14.64
CA ALA A 139 -6.60 4.09 -14.45
C ALA A 139 -8.10 4.32 -14.17
N VAL A 140 -8.44 5.36 -13.41
CA VAL A 140 -9.83 5.75 -13.14
C VAL A 140 -10.52 6.27 -14.41
N LYS A 141 -9.84 7.07 -15.22
CA LYS A 141 -10.33 7.49 -16.55
C LYS A 141 -10.54 6.30 -17.48
N ASP A 142 -9.73 5.26 -17.35
CA ASP A 142 -9.84 4.00 -18.09
C ASP A 142 -10.89 3.02 -17.51
N GLY A 143 -11.65 3.44 -16.49
CA GLY A 143 -12.78 2.69 -15.94
C GLY A 143 -12.42 1.67 -14.85
N MET A 144 -11.26 1.82 -14.19
CA MET A 144 -10.96 1.13 -12.94
C MET A 144 -11.50 1.92 -11.75
N THR A 145 -11.97 1.24 -10.71
CA THR A 145 -12.20 1.93 -9.42
C THR A 145 -10.87 2.39 -8.83
N LEU A 146 -10.92 3.27 -7.84
CA LEU A 146 -9.69 3.68 -7.15
C LEU A 146 -9.08 2.50 -6.38
N GLN A 147 -9.93 1.64 -5.81
CA GLN A 147 -9.53 0.40 -5.16
C GLN A 147 -8.82 -0.55 -6.13
N GLU A 148 -9.38 -0.79 -7.32
CA GLU A 148 -8.73 -1.59 -8.36
C GLU A 148 -7.42 -0.99 -8.82
N ALA A 149 -7.37 0.33 -9.02
CA ALA A 149 -6.16 1.00 -9.46
C ALA A 149 -5.03 0.87 -8.42
N ARG A 150 -5.35 0.94 -7.12
CA ARG A 150 -4.38 0.75 -6.04
C ARG A 150 -3.86 -0.68 -5.97
N ILE A 151 -4.76 -1.66 -5.98
CA ILE A 151 -4.39 -3.09 -5.96
C ILE A 151 -3.58 -3.44 -7.22
N GLY A 152 -4.04 -2.99 -8.40
CA GLY A 152 -3.35 -3.18 -9.66
C GLY A 152 -1.96 -2.55 -9.70
N MET A 153 -1.76 -1.39 -9.05
CA MET A 153 -0.43 -0.78 -8.88
C MET A 153 0.47 -1.66 -8.02
N ILE A 154 -0.02 -2.17 -6.89
CA ILE A 154 0.77 -3.04 -6.00
C ILE A 154 1.19 -4.32 -6.72
N ILE A 155 0.29 -4.95 -7.50
CA ILE A 155 0.63 -6.12 -8.31
C ILE A 155 1.66 -5.77 -9.38
N ALA A 156 1.50 -4.64 -10.07
CA ALA A 156 2.46 -4.20 -11.08
C ALA A 156 3.84 -3.88 -10.46
N GLN A 157 3.88 -3.29 -9.27
CA GLN A 157 5.12 -3.06 -8.51
C GLN A 157 5.79 -4.38 -8.16
N PHE A 158 5.03 -5.37 -7.70
CA PHE A 158 5.54 -6.71 -7.45
C PHE A 158 6.11 -7.37 -8.71
N GLU A 159 5.37 -7.31 -9.83
CA GLU A 159 5.79 -7.88 -11.12
C GLU A 159 7.03 -7.17 -11.70
N SER A 160 7.35 -5.95 -11.24
CA SER A 160 8.54 -5.20 -11.62
C SER A 160 9.79 -5.51 -10.79
N LEU A 161 9.66 -6.29 -9.71
CA LEU A 161 10.79 -6.67 -8.86
C LEU A 161 11.71 -7.68 -9.57
N ASP A 162 12.91 -7.88 -9.03
CA ASP A 162 13.79 -8.95 -9.49
C ASP A 162 13.13 -10.32 -9.39
N ALA A 163 13.37 -11.17 -10.39
CA ALA A 163 12.75 -12.50 -10.46
C ALA A 163 13.02 -13.36 -9.21
N GLU A 164 14.18 -13.20 -8.59
CA GLU A 164 14.54 -13.89 -7.35
C GLU A 164 13.68 -13.44 -6.16
N LEU A 165 13.44 -12.13 -6.02
CA LEU A 165 12.56 -11.58 -4.98
C LEU A 165 11.11 -12.03 -5.19
N GLN A 166 10.64 -12.00 -6.44
CA GLN A 166 9.30 -12.49 -6.79
C GLN A 166 9.15 -13.97 -6.43
N ARG A 167 10.12 -14.81 -6.83
CA ARG A 167 10.08 -16.26 -6.57
C ARG A 167 10.05 -16.56 -5.06
N LYS A 168 10.94 -15.96 -4.28
CA LYS A 168 11.01 -16.17 -2.83
C LYS A 168 9.69 -15.76 -2.14
N ALA A 169 9.16 -14.61 -2.52
CA ALA A 169 7.90 -14.12 -1.94
C ALA A 169 6.71 -15.01 -2.30
N LEU A 170 6.63 -15.51 -3.54
CA LEU A 170 5.57 -16.42 -3.96
C LEU A 170 5.66 -17.78 -3.26
N GLU A 171 6.85 -18.33 -3.08
CA GLU A 171 7.07 -19.59 -2.38
C GLU A 171 6.62 -19.47 -0.91
N GLN A 172 7.06 -18.43 -0.21
CA GLN A 172 6.69 -18.17 1.18
C GLN A 172 5.21 -17.82 1.33
N GLY A 173 4.67 -17.00 0.42
CA GLY A 173 3.29 -16.58 0.43
C GLY A 173 2.30 -17.72 0.17
N ARG A 174 2.61 -18.65 -0.73
CA ARG A 174 1.77 -19.86 -0.95
C ARG A 174 1.61 -20.67 0.32
N VAL A 175 2.71 -20.97 1.00
CA VAL A 175 2.70 -21.72 2.26
C VAL A 175 1.87 -20.99 3.33
N ARG A 176 1.93 -19.66 3.38
CA ARG A 176 1.13 -18.88 4.33
C ARG A 176 -0.35 -18.86 3.98
N VAL A 177 -0.70 -18.64 2.71
CA VAL A 177 -2.09 -18.65 2.24
C VAL A 177 -2.72 -20.02 2.45
N GLU A 178 -1.99 -21.11 2.20
CA GLU A 178 -2.46 -22.48 2.48
C GLU A 178 -2.79 -22.71 3.95
N ARG A 179 -2.03 -22.09 4.86
CA ARG A 179 -2.24 -22.18 6.32
C ARG A 179 -3.35 -21.28 6.84
N LEU A 180 -3.86 -20.33 6.05
CA LEU A 180 -4.95 -19.48 6.49
C LEU A 180 -6.26 -20.28 6.58
N PRO A 181 -7.03 -20.15 7.67
CA PRO A 181 -8.37 -20.71 7.75
C PRO A 181 -9.27 -20.20 6.60
N GLU A 182 -10.18 -21.04 6.12
CA GLU A 182 -11.08 -20.67 5.01
C GLU A 182 -11.92 -19.43 5.32
N ASP A 183 -12.35 -19.25 6.57
CA ASP A 183 -13.10 -18.05 6.96
C ASP A 183 -12.24 -16.78 6.92
N ALA A 184 -10.93 -16.88 7.19
CA ALA A 184 -10.00 -15.78 7.04
C ALA A 184 -9.81 -15.40 5.56
N LYS A 185 -9.67 -16.40 4.66
CA LYS A 185 -9.61 -16.18 3.20
C LYS A 185 -10.87 -15.49 2.68
N LYS A 186 -12.05 -15.94 3.13
CA LYS A 186 -13.34 -15.32 2.77
C LYS A 186 -13.43 -13.86 3.26
N ARG A 187 -13.02 -13.57 4.49
CA ARG A 187 -12.99 -12.21 5.04
C ARG A 187 -12.04 -11.31 4.24
N MET A 188 -10.84 -11.80 3.92
CA MET A 188 -9.87 -11.05 3.10
C MET A 188 -10.48 -10.68 1.74
N ARG A 189 -11.07 -11.65 1.03
CA ARG A 189 -11.74 -11.41 -0.26
C ARG A 189 -12.91 -10.45 -0.14
N HIS A 190 -13.74 -10.62 0.88
CA HIS A 190 -14.87 -9.72 1.15
C HIS A 190 -14.41 -8.27 1.38
N ASN A 191 -13.39 -8.07 2.22
CA ASN A 191 -12.87 -6.75 2.53
C ASN A 191 -12.28 -6.03 1.31
N LEU A 192 -11.71 -6.77 0.36
CA LEU A 192 -11.27 -6.21 -0.92
C LEU A 192 -12.45 -5.70 -1.76
N MET A 193 -13.61 -6.37 -1.69
CA MET A 193 -14.78 -6.07 -2.51
C MET A 193 -15.66 -4.95 -1.95
N VAL A 194 -15.83 -4.85 -0.63
CA VAL A 194 -16.80 -3.90 0.00
C VAL A 194 -16.62 -2.46 -0.49
N HIS A 195 -15.39 -1.95 -0.50
CA HIS A 195 -15.14 -0.59 -0.98
C HIS A 195 -15.22 -0.47 -2.50
N ASN A 196 -14.81 -1.51 -3.21
CA ASN A 196 -14.83 -1.52 -4.67
C ASN A 196 -16.26 -1.45 -5.23
N ASP A 197 -17.20 -2.18 -4.64
CA ASP A 197 -18.57 -2.23 -5.16
C ASP A 197 -19.25 -0.87 -5.03
N ILE A 198 -19.02 -0.15 -3.93
CA ILE A 198 -19.47 1.23 -3.73
C ILE A 198 -18.80 2.15 -4.77
N GLU A 199 -17.47 2.08 -4.89
CA GLU A 199 -16.74 2.91 -5.85
C GLU A 199 -17.16 2.64 -7.30
N ARG A 200 -17.51 1.39 -7.65
CA ARG A 200 -17.95 1.02 -9.00
C ARG A 200 -19.24 1.74 -9.36
N VAL A 201 -20.26 1.64 -8.51
CA VAL A 201 -21.57 2.26 -8.77
C VAL A 201 -21.41 3.77 -8.92
N GLU A 202 -20.66 4.41 -8.01
CA GLU A 202 -20.40 5.84 -8.11
C GLU A 202 -19.61 6.20 -9.37
N LEU A 203 -18.59 5.42 -9.70
CA LEU A 203 -17.75 5.67 -10.88
C LEU A 203 -18.58 5.56 -12.14
N GLU A 204 -19.37 4.51 -12.32
CA GLU A 204 -20.24 4.29 -13.49
C GLU A 204 -21.25 5.42 -13.68
N ALA A 205 -21.82 5.94 -12.59
CA ALA A 205 -22.74 7.08 -12.62
C ALA A 205 -22.06 8.44 -12.86
N THR A 206 -20.73 8.52 -12.81
CA THR A 206 -20.00 9.79 -12.90
C THR A 206 -19.49 10.05 -14.32
N GLU A 207 -19.83 11.19 -14.92
CA GLU A 207 -19.21 11.65 -16.18
C GLU A 207 -17.82 12.27 -15.95
N ASP A 208 -17.70 13.18 -14.97
CA ASP A 208 -16.41 13.81 -14.62
C ASP A 208 -15.60 12.95 -13.64
N LYS A 209 -14.85 11.99 -14.23
CA LYS A 209 -13.97 11.07 -13.49
C LYS A 209 -12.87 11.78 -12.71
N GLU A 210 -12.40 12.93 -13.20
CA GLU A 210 -11.29 13.64 -12.57
C GLU A 210 -11.73 14.35 -11.29
N SER A 211 -12.87 15.01 -11.31
CA SER A 211 -13.46 15.57 -10.10
C SER A 211 -13.83 14.49 -9.09
N TRP A 212 -14.36 13.35 -9.54
CA TRP A 212 -14.62 12.20 -8.68
C TRP A 212 -13.34 11.70 -7.99
N PHE A 213 -12.27 11.51 -8.76
CA PHE A 213 -10.98 11.06 -8.24
C PHE A 213 -10.41 12.04 -7.21
N ARG A 214 -10.42 13.35 -7.51
CA ARG A 214 -9.94 14.39 -6.59
C ARG A 214 -10.71 14.35 -5.27
N ARG A 215 -12.04 14.19 -5.30
CA ARG A 215 -12.86 14.05 -4.08
C ARG A 215 -12.49 12.80 -3.30
N LYS A 216 -12.35 11.63 -3.96
CA LYS A 216 -12.02 10.36 -3.31
C LYS A 216 -10.63 10.37 -2.66
N ILE A 217 -9.63 10.95 -3.31
CA ILE A 217 -8.30 11.10 -2.72
C ILE A 217 -8.30 12.10 -1.56
N GLN A 218 -9.01 13.23 -1.67
CA GLN A 218 -9.06 14.25 -0.61
C GLN A 218 -9.85 13.82 0.62
N ALA A 219 -10.89 13.00 0.44
CA ALA A 219 -11.73 12.50 1.53
C ALA A 219 -11.02 11.49 2.44
N GLY A 220 -9.84 10.97 2.05
CA GLY A 220 -9.07 10.04 2.86
C GLY A 220 -9.92 8.86 3.36
N ALA A 221 -10.61 8.18 2.45
CA ALA A 221 -11.33 6.92 2.68
C ALA A 221 -11.89 6.70 4.10
N THR A 222 -12.95 7.43 4.46
CA THR A 222 -13.99 6.85 5.31
C THR A 222 -15.34 7.36 4.78
N PRO A 223 -16.25 6.49 4.33
CA PRO A 223 -17.61 6.93 4.12
C PRO A 223 -18.15 7.39 5.49
N VAL A 224 -18.56 8.65 5.57
CA VAL A 224 -19.46 9.08 6.64
C VAL A 224 -20.77 8.38 6.34
N VAL A 225 -21.01 7.26 7.02
CA VAL A 225 -22.36 6.70 7.14
C VAL A 225 -23.14 7.75 7.93
N ALA A 226 -24.04 8.45 7.25
CA ALA A 226 -25.05 9.30 7.88
C ALA A 226 -26.22 8.43 8.35
#